data_AF-A0A0N4TFK3-F1
#
_entry.id   AF-A0A0N4TFK3-F1
#
_cell.length_a   1.000
_cell.length_b   1.000
_cell.length_c   1.000
_cell.angle_alpha   90.00
_cell.angle_beta   90.00
_cell.angle_gamma   90.00
#
_symmetry.space_group_name_H-M   'P 1'
#
loop_
_entity.id
_entity.type
_entity.pdbx_description
1 polymer ?
#
loop_
_entity_poly.entity_id
_entity_poly.type
_entity_poly.pdbx_seq_one_letter_code
_entity_poly.pdbx_strand_id
1 'polypeptide(L)'
;SNITGAIFVYNFTENRNYEAKKLKIKGFNLQYFIPYGIDTYVSRGRITVYITNSYQNTTDTVEVFQFDHKRLLLTYQKTISNDKFRNLADIAVVGADRFITTNYAYYQKYWMQIIEFAMQTSFGSIVYYDGRQGNYLEKFLFFFVCFKFYFFFYIFL
;
A
#
# COMPACT_ATOMS: atom_id res chain seq x y z
N SER A 1 -0.18 -22.61 -2.39
CA SER A 1 -1.32 -22.31 -1.49
C SER A 1 -2.13 -21.18 -2.12
N ASN A 2 -3.44 -21.35 -2.28
CA ASN A 2 -4.32 -20.34 -2.88
C ASN A 2 -4.75 -19.32 -1.79
N ILE A 3 -3.78 -18.55 -1.28
CA ILE A 3 -4.04 -17.51 -0.27
C ILE A 3 -4.52 -16.28 -1.02
N THR A 4 -5.77 -15.90 -0.79
CA THR A 4 -6.37 -14.71 -1.38
C THR A 4 -6.28 -13.55 -0.39
N GLY A 5 -5.77 -12.41 -0.83
CA GLY A 5 -5.73 -11.19 -0.03
C GLY A 5 -7.11 -10.77 0.47
N ALA A 6 -7.17 -10.10 1.61
CA ALA A 6 -8.39 -9.61 2.21
C ALA A 6 -8.14 -8.34 3.00
N ILE A 7 -9.15 -7.47 3.04
CA ILE A 7 -9.17 -6.28 3.89
C ILE A 7 -10.23 -6.47 4.96
N PHE A 8 -9.91 -6.05 6.17
CA PHE A 8 -10.80 -6.11 7.32
C PHE A 8 -11.03 -4.71 7.85
N VAL A 9 -12.21 -4.48 8.42
CA VAL A 9 -12.51 -3.26 9.16
C VAL A 9 -12.84 -3.62 10.59
N TYR A 10 -12.38 -2.77 11.50
CA TYR A 10 -12.64 -2.91 12.92
C TYR A 10 -13.26 -1.63 13.46
N ASN A 11 -14.28 -1.76 14.30
CA ASN A 11 -14.92 -0.63 14.94
C ASN A 11 -14.47 -0.52 16.40
N PHE A 12 -13.59 0.44 16.69
CA PHE A 12 -13.05 0.65 18.03
C PHE A 12 -14.09 1.18 19.05
N THR A 13 -15.27 1.64 18.61
CA THR A 13 -16.31 2.12 19.53
C THR A 13 -17.22 1.01 20.07
N GLU A 14 -17.20 -0.18 19.47
CA GLU A 14 -18.02 -1.32 19.90
C GLU A 14 -17.35 -2.03 21.08
N ASN A 15 -17.60 -1.56 22.31
CA ASN A 15 -16.98 -2.07 23.55
C ASN A 15 -17.33 -3.52 23.94
N ARG A 16 -18.08 -4.27 23.11
CA ARG A 16 -18.58 -5.61 23.47
C ARG A 16 -18.11 -6.73 22.56
N ASN A 17 -17.79 -6.46 21.30
CA ASN A 17 -17.37 -7.47 20.33
C ASN A 17 -16.14 -6.98 19.55
N TYR A 18 -14.97 -7.46 19.96
CA TYR A 18 -13.68 -7.13 19.33
C TYR A 18 -13.46 -7.92 18.02
N GLU A 19 -14.44 -7.92 17.11
CA GLU A 19 -14.39 -8.69 15.86
C GLU A 19 -14.06 -7.79 14.65
N ALA A 20 -12.97 -8.11 13.95
CA ALA A 20 -12.65 -7.50 12.67
C ALA A 20 -13.51 -8.13 11.56
N LYS A 21 -14.31 -7.31 10.89
CA LYS A 21 -15.24 -7.76 9.84
C LYS A 21 -14.54 -7.70 8.48
N LYS A 22 -14.55 -8.82 7.76
CA LYS A 22 -14.00 -8.88 6.39
C LYS A 22 -14.83 -8.01 5.45
N LEU A 23 -14.17 -7.14 4.70
CA LEU A 23 -14.82 -6.33 3.67
C LEU A 23 -15.08 -7.16 2.41
N LYS A 24 -16.26 -6.96 1.81
CA LYS A 24 -16.56 -7.47 0.47
C LYS A 24 -15.82 -6.61 -0.55
N ILE A 25 -15.30 -7.20 -1.62
CA ILE A 25 -14.67 -6.48 -2.72
C ILE A 25 -15.49 -6.72 -3.99
N LYS A 26 -15.87 -5.65 -4.68
CA LYS A 26 -16.63 -5.70 -5.93
C LYS A 26 -15.84 -5.02 -7.04
N GLY A 27 -15.76 -5.67 -8.20
CA GLY A 27 -15.16 -5.12 -9.41
C GLY A 27 -13.64 -5.32 -9.54
N PHE A 28 -13.00 -6.05 -8.62
CA PHE A 28 -11.59 -6.43 -8.71
C PHE A 28 -11.44 -7.94 -8.71
N ASN A 29 -10.52 -8.48 -9.51
CA ASN A 29 -10.24 -9.91 -9.52
C ASN A 29 -9.34 -10.29 -8.35
N LEU A 30 -9.91 -11.01 -7.38
CA LEU A 30 -9.24 -11.40 -6.15
C LEU A 30 -8.04 -12.34 -6.36
N GLN A 31 -7.93 -13.01 -7.51
CA GLN A 31 -6.75 -13.83 -7.83
C GLN A 31 -5.46 -13.00 -7.95
N TYR A 32 -5.60 -11.70 -8.27
CA TYR A 32 -4.49 -10.74 -8.37
C TYR A 32 -4.38 -9.85 -7.14
N PHE A 33 -5.14 -10.13 -6.07
CA PHE A 33 -5.19 -9.28 -4.90
C PHE A 33 -4.24 -9.77 -3.81
N ILE A 34 -3.09 -9.13 -3.73
CA ILE A 34 -2.07 -9.33 -2.71
C ILE A 34 -1.74 -7.95 -2.12
N PRO A 35 -2.53 -7.48 -1.14
CA PRO A 35 -2.38 -6.15 -0.56
C PRO A 35 -1.28 -6.13 0.52
N TYR A 36 -0.53 -5.03 0.61
CA TYR A 36 0.55 -4.87 1.61
C TYR A 36 0.45 -3.59 2.44
N GLY A 37 0.21 -2.44 1.80
CA GLY A 37 0.06 -1.13 2.41
C GLY A 37 -1.31 -0.54 2.12
N ILE A 38 -1.79 0.33 3.01
CA ILE A 38 -3.14 0.88 2.93
C ILE A 38 -3.17 2.27 3.54
N ASP A 39 -3.85 3.19 2.85
CA ASP A 39 -4.23 4.47 3.43
C ASP A 39 -5.53 4.97 2.80
N THR A 40 -6.12 6.01 3.40
CA THR A 40 -7.44 6.51 3.03
C THR A 40 -7.43 8.01 2.80
N TYR A 41 -8.33 8.46 1.93
CA TYR A 41 -8.62 9.86 1.73
C TYR A 41 -10.11 10.11 1.92
N VAL A 42 -10.44 11.06 2.79
CA VAL A 42 -11.81 11.44 3.07
C VAL A 42 -12.10 12.79 2.45
N SER A 43 -13.10 12.83 1.57
CA SER A 43 -13.56 14.08 0.96
C SER A 43 -15.07 14.11 0.88
N ARG A 44 -15.68 15.14 1.47
CA ARG A 44 -17.14 15.36 1.46
C ARG A 44 -17.93 14.12 1.93
N GLY A 45 -17.43 13.45 2.97
CA GLY A 45 -18.04 12.24 3.53
C GLY A 45 -17.85 10.96 2.72
N ARG A 46 -17.13 11.00 1.59
CA ARG A 46 -16.73 9.80 0.83
C ARG A 46 -15.34 9.37 1.28
N ILE A 47 -15.19 8.07 1.56
CA ILE A 47 -13.93 7.46 1.96
C ILE A 47 -13.36 6.68 0.78
N THR A 48 -12.27 7.15 0.21
CA THR A 48 -11.51 6.44 -0.83
C THR A 48 -10.35 5.72 -0.16
N VAL A 49 -10.16 4.45 -0.49
CA VAL A 49 -9.11 3.60 0.07
C VAL A 49 -8.11 3.30 -1.03
N TYR A 50 -6.83 3.56 -0.75
CA TYR A 50 -5.71 3.29 -1.63
C TYR A 50 -4.91 2.14 -1.04
N ILE A 51 -4.68 1.10 -1.84
CA ILE A 51 -4.05 -0.14 -1.38
C ILE A 51 -2.88 -0.45 -2.30
N THR A 52 -1.67 -0.59 -1.76
CA THR A 52 -0.54 -1.09 -2.54
C THR A 52 -0.71 -2.59 -2.78
N ASN A 53 -0.53 -3.02 -4.03
CA ASN A 53 -0.76 -4.38 -4.47
C ASN A 53 0.44 -4.86 -5.29
N SER A 54 0.90 -6.09 -5.05
CA SER A 54 1.98 -6.72 -5.83
C SER A 54 1.49 -8.05 -6.37
N TYR A 55 1.52 -8.24 -7.69
CA TYR A 55 1.25 -9.54 -8.29
C TYR A 55 2.52 -10.12 -8.93
N GLN A 56 2.66 -11.45 -8.89
CA GLN A 56 3.88 -12.15 -9.26
C GLN A 56 4.40 -11.70 -10.63
N ASN A 57 5.68 -11.32 -10.68
CA ASN A 57 6.38 -10.88 -11.90
C ASN A 57 5.78 -9.64 -12.58
N THR A 58 4.99 -8.84 -11.87
CA THR A 58 4.49 -7.55 -12.37
C THR A 58 5.01 -6.39 -11.53
N THR A 59 5.05 -5.19 -12.11
CA THR A 59 5.21 -3.96 -11.34
C THR A 59 4.06 -3.80 -10.35
N ASP A 60 4.41 -3.39 -9.14
CA ASP A 60 3.44 -3.08 -8.11
C ASP A 60 2.54 -1.90 -8.51
N THR A 61 1.33 -1.95 -7.99
CA THR A 61 0.26 -1.01 -8.32
C THR A 61 -0.36 -0.45 -7.05
N VAL A 62 -1.10 0.65 -7.20
CA VAL A 62 -2.00 1.16 -6.18
C VAL A 62 -3.43 0.96 -6.66
N GLU A 63 -4.16 0.09 -5.99
CA GLU A 63 -5.56 -0.19 -6.27
C GLU A 63 -6.45 0.76 -5.46
N VAL A 64 -7.36 1.43 -6.16
CA VAL A 64 -8.23 2.46 -5.58
C VAL A 64 -9.64 1.93 -5.45
N PHE A 65 -10.19 2.00 -4.24
CA PHE A 65 -11.54 1.56 -3.91
C PHE A 65 -12.36 2.67 -3.27
N GLN A 66 -13.65 2.69 -3.54
CA GLN A 66 -14.61 3.46 -2.76
C GLN A 66 -15.14 2.58 -1.62
N PHE A 67 -15.01 3.05 -0.38
CA PHE A 67 -15.53 2.35 0.78
C PHE A 67 -16.97 2.76 1.09
N ASP A 68 -17.84 1.76 1.25
CA ASP A 68 -19.19 1.88 1.79
C ASP A 68 -19.24 1.18 3.15
N HIS A 69 -19.22 2.00 4.21
CA HIS A 69 -19.21 1.53 5.59
C HIS A 69 -20.50 0.77 5.96
N LYS A 70 -21.67 1.21 5.47
CA LYS A 70 -22.96 0.58 5.80
C LYS A 70 -23.05 -0.83 5.23
N ARG A 71 -22.46 -1.05 4.05
CA ARG A 71 -22.46 -2.34 3.36
C ARG A 71 -21.22 -3.19 3.61
N LEU A 72 -20.23 -2.67 4.33
CA LEU A 72 -18.90 -3.29 4.50
C LEU A 72 -18.30 -3.71 3.15
N LEU A 73 -18.31 -2.78 2.20
CA LEU A 73 -18.01 -3.04 0.79
C LEU A 73 -16.94 -2.06 0.27
N LEU A 74 -15.93 -2.61 -0.40
CA LEU A 74 -14.99 -1.91 -1.25
C LEU A 74 -15.40 -2.07 -2.71
N THR A 75 -15.73 -0.96 -3.37
CA THR A 75 -16.04 -0.95 -4.80
C THR A 75 -14.83 -0.45 -5.57
N TYR A 76 -14.23 -1.31 -6.38
CA TYR A 76 -13.08 -0.97 -7.21
C TYR A 76 -13.38 0.22 -8.12
N GLN A 77 -12.44 1.14 -8.21
CA GLN A 77 -12.52 2.33 -9.04
C GLN A 77 -11.50 2.26 -10.18
N LYS A 78 -10.22 2.05 -9.85
CA LYS A 78 -9.11 2.04 -10.82
C LYS A 78 -7.83 1.49 -10.22
N THR A 79 -6.91 1.13 -11.11
CA THR A 79 -5.51 0.83 -10.82
C THR A 79 -4.66 2.03 -11.19
N ILE A 80 -3.76 2.43 -10.30
CA ILE A 80 -2.72 3.42 -10.58
C ILE A 80 -1.39 2.67 -10.68
N SER A 81 -0.72 2.81 -11.81
CA SER A 81 0.60 2.25 -12.06
C SER A 81 1.60 3.35 -12.42
N ASN A 82 2.86 3.14 -12.06
CA ASN A 82 3.94 4.05 -12.41
C ASN A 82 5.25 3.28 -12.54
N ASP A 83 6.14 3.75 -13.41
CA ASP A 83 7.48 3.17 -13.66
C ASP A 83 8.39 3.14 -12.41
N LYS A 84 8.08 4.00 -11.42
CA LYS A 84 8.83 4.14 -10.18
C LYS A 84 8.25 3.34 -9.02
N PHE A 85 7.11 2.66 -9.21
CA PHE A 85 6.55 1.76 -8.20
C PHE A 85 7.27 0.42 -8.30
N ARG A 86 8.26 0.22 -7.42
CA ARG A 86 9.15 -0.93 -7.44
C ARG A 86 9.21 -1.52 -6.05
N ASN A 87 8.58 -2.68 -5.85
CA ASN A 87 8.52 -3.33 -4.55
C ASN A 87 7.98 -2.34 -3.50
N LEU A 88 6.75 -1.88 -3.69
CA LEU A 88 6.05 -1.00 -2.77
C LEU A 88 5.95 -1.69 -1.41
N ALA A 89 6.27 -0.95 -0.35
CA ALA A 89 6.02 -1.35 1.03
C ALA A 89 4.73 -0.72 1.54
N ASP A 90 4.66 0.61 1.51
CA ASP A 90 3.54 1.34 2.11
C ASP A 90 3.18 2.62 1.34
N ILE A 91 2.06 3.23 1.71
CA ILE A 91 1.49 4.42 1.09
C ILE A 91 0.99 5.41 2.14
N ALA A 92 1.18 6.70 1.87
CA ALA A 92 0.62 7.81 2.64
C ALA A 92 -0.09 8.77 1.67
N VAL A 93 -1.41 8.84 1.74
CA VAL A 93 -2.27 9.62 0.86
C VAL A 93 -2.40 11.04 1.39
N VAL A 94 -1.95 12.00 0.57
CA VAL A 94 -1.95 13.43 0.91
C VAL A 94 -3.03 14.22 0.16
N GLY A 95 -3.76 13.57 -0.74
CA GLY A 95 -4.88 14.15 -1.46
C GLY A 95 -5.54 13.18 -2.43
N ALA A 96 -6.56 13.67 -3.14
CA ALA A 96 -7.20 12.89 -4.21
C ALA A 96 -6.17 12.49 -5.26
N ASP A 97 -5.89 11.18 -5.35
CA ASP A 97 -4.88 10.57 -6.21
C ASP A 97 -3.47 11.14 -6.05
N ARG A 98 -3.18 11.72 -4.89
CA ARG A 98 -1.85 12.24 -4.56
C ARG A 98 -1.36 11.57 -3.31
N PHE A 99 -0.22 10.90 -3.39
CA PHE A 99 0.29 10.09 -2.31
C PHE A 99 1.79 9.94 -2.39
N ILE A 100 2.38 9.62 -1.25
CA ILE A 100 3.76 9.21 -1.12
C ILE A 100 3.77 7.70 -0.95
N THR A 101 4.69 7.01 -1.60
CA THR A 101 4.89 5.57 -1.43
C THR A 101 6.35 5.27 -1.18
N THR A 102 6.60 4.17 -0.48
CA THR A 102 7.94 3.67 -0.17
C THR A 102 8.23 2.44 -1.00
N ASN A 103 9.35 2.44 -1.72
CA ASN A 103 9.94 1.26 -2.32
C ASN A 103 10.95 0.69 -1.32
N TYR A 104 10.85 -0.60 -0.96
CA TYR A 104 11.80 -1.22 -0.02
C TYR A 104 13.01 -1.88 -0.70
N ALA A 105 12.92 -2.12 -2.01
CA ALA A 105 14.00 -2.70 -2.81
C ALA A 105 14.03 -2.10 -4.22
N TYR A 106 15.22 -1.97 -4.80
CA TYR A 106 15.41 -1.45 -6.15
C TYR A 106 15.15 -2.53 -7.21
N TYR A 107 15.66 -3.74 -7.01
CA TYR A 107 15.51 -4.82 -7.97
C TYR A 107 14.18 -5.55 -7.79
N GLN A 108 13.50 -5.89 -8.89
CA GLN A 108 12.24 -6.66 -8.85
C GLN A 108 12.46 -8.18 -8.84
N LYS A 109 13.62 -8.65 -9.33
CA LYS A 109 13.93 -10.08 -9.37
C LYS A 109 14.35 -10.54 -7.99
N TYR A 110 13.68 -11.59 -7.49
CA TYR A 110 13.91 -12.14 -6.16
C TYR A 110 15.39 -12.43 -5.84
N TRP A 111 16.13 -13.07 -6.76
CA TRP A 111 17.55 -13.36 -6.52
C TRP A 111 18.43 -12.11 -6.45
N MET A 112 18.09 -11.05 -7.20
CA MET A 112 18.79 -9.76 -7.10
C MET A 112 18.47 -9.07 -5.78
N GLN A 113 17.22 -9.18 -5.30
CA GLN A 113 16.85 -8.67 -3.97
C GLN A 113 17.63 -9.38 -2.86
N ILE A 114 17.87 -10.69 -2.95
CA ILE A 114 18.71 -11.40 -1.97
C ILE A 114 20.11 -10.79 -1.93
N ILE A 115 20.72 -10.52 -3.09
CA ILE A 115 22.04 -9.89 -3.18
C ILE A 115 21.98 -8.46 -2.59
N GLU A 116 20.94 -7.71 -2.95
CA GLU A 116 20.67 -6.34 -2.47
C GLU A 116 20.61 -6.28 -0.93
N PHE A 117 19.85 -7.18 -0.31
CA PHE A 117 19.74 -7.27 1.15
C PHE A 117 21.02 -7.81 1.81
N ALA A 118 21.70 -8.78 1.18
CA ALA A 118 22.94 -9.35 1.71
C ALA A 118 24.07 -8.31 1.75
N MET A 119 24.13 -7.42 0.76
CA MET A 119 25.10 -6.32 0.72
C MET A 119 24.79 -5.20 1.71
N GLN A 120 23.66 -5.25 2.44
CA GLN A 120 23.22 -4.19 3.36
C GLN A 120 23.35 -2.81 2.72
N THR A 121 22.88 -2.65 1.50
CA THR A 121 22.98 -1.39 0.77
C THR A 121 21.65 -0.63 0.79
N SER A 122 21.73 0.70 0.72
CA SER A 122 20.56 1.56 0.78
C SER A 122 19.96 1.73 -0.61
N PHE A 123 18.93 0.96 -0.92
CA PHE A 123 18.31 0.96 -2.24
C PHE A 123 16.80 1.23 -2.19
N GLY A 124 16.27 1.50 -0.99
CA GLY A 124 14.92 2.00 -0.83
C GLY A 124 14.76 3.39 -1.47
N SER A 125 13.54 3.76 -1.78
CA SER A 125 13.23 5.11 -2.26
C SER A 125 11.85 5.56 -1.83
N ILE A 126 11.67 6.87 -1.76
CA ILE A 126 10.38 7.51 -1.50
C ILE A 126 9.93 8.15 -2.81
N VAL A 127 8.71 7.85 -3.24
CA VAL A 127 8.12 8.37 -4.47
C VAL A 127 6.88 9.16 -4.13
N TYR A 128 6.82 10.40 -4.57
CA TYR A 128 5.60 11.20 -4.58
C TYR A 128 4.89 11.04 -5.93
N TYR A 129 3.64 10.64 -5.89
CA TYR A 129 2.76 10.58 -7.04
C TYR A 129 1.81 11.79 -7.03
N ASP A 130 1.82 12.59 -8.10
CA ASP A 130 1.11 13.86 -8.18
C ASP A 130 -0.31 13.77 -8.79
N GLY A 131 -0.79 12.55 -9.07
CA GLY A 131 -2.02 12.28 -9.80
C GLY A 131 -1.80 11.89 -11.26
N ARG A 132 -0.60 12.11 -11.79
CA ARG A 132 -0.23 11.77 -13.18
C ARG A 132 1.08 10.99 -13.26
N GLN A 133 2.07 11.38 -12.47
CA GLN A 133 3.42 10.85 -12.54
C GLN A 133 4.04 10.71 -11.15
N GLY A 134 4.85 9.67 -10.98
CA GLY A 134 5.72 9.51 -9.83
C GLY A 134 7.01 10.31 -10.00
N ASN A 135 7.45 10.95 -8.93
CA ASN A 135 8.74 11.61 -8.79
C ASN A 135 9.44 11.09 -7.53
N TYR A 136 10.73 10.79 -7.61
CA TYR A 136 11.49 10.43 -6.42
C TYR A 136 11.64 11.66 -5.54
N LEU A 137 11.18 11.57 -4.29
CA LEU A 137 11.52 12.53 -3.26
C LEU A 137 12.89 12.22 -2.69
N GLU A 138 13.16 10.93 -2.46
CA GLU A 138 14.43 10.44 -1.95
C GLU A 138 14.80 9.12 -2.59
N LYS A 139 16.10 8.89 -2.75
CA LYS A 139 16.68 7.65 -3.27
C LYS A 139 17.74 7.14 -2.30
N PHE A 140 17.98 5.84 -2.36
CA PHE A 140 19.00 5.18 -1.56
C PHE A 140 18.75 5.26 -0.05
N LEU A 141 17.49 5.07 0.37
CA LEU A 141 17.16 4.92 1.79
C LEU A 141 17.61 3.56 2.31
N PHE A 142 18.22 3.58 3.49
CA PHE A 142 18.59 2.37 4.20
C PHE A 142 17.44 1.95 5.11
N PHE A 143 16.65 0.98 4.67
CA PHE A 143 15.70 0.32 5.57
C PHE A 143 16.45 -0.80 6.29
N PHE A 144 16.80 -0.60 7.56
CA PHE A 144 17.22 -1.71 8.41
C PHE A 144 16.05 -2.71 8.46
N VAL A 145 16.24 -3.89 7.88
CA VAL A 145 15.30 -5.02 7.91
C VAL A 145 14.92 -5.40 9.37
N CYS A 146 15.67 -4.92 10.37
CA CYS A 146 15.42 -5.15 11.79
C CYS A 146 14.57 -4.08 12.51
N PHE A 147 14.32 -2.90 11.93
CA PHE A 147 13.63 -1.79 12.62
C PHE A 147 12.25 -1.48 12.02
N LYS A 148 11.34 -2.45 12.01
CA LYS A 148 9.95 -2.23 11.58
C LYS A 148 9.05 -1.57 12.64
N PHE A 149 9.59 -1.03 13.75
CA PHE A 149 8.77 -0.58 14.88
C PHE A 149 8.89 0.88 15.33
N TYR A 150 9.88 1.68 14.90
CA TYR A 150 10.10 2.98 15.57
C TYR A 150 10.04 4.25 14.71
N PHE A 151 10.13 4.18 13.38
CA PHE A 151 10.31 5.43 12.61
C PHE A 151 9.02 6.17 12.23
N PHE A 152 7.84 5.55 12.36
CA PHE A 152 6.58 6.21 11.98
C PHE A 152 5.93 7.05 13.09
N PHE A 153 6.43 6.99 14.33
CA PHE A 153 5.81 7.72 15.44
C PHE A 153 6.24 9.19 15.56
N TYR A 154 7.32 9.61 14.88
CA TYR A 154 7.93 10.93 15.12
C TYR A 154 7.63 12.01 14.08
N ILE A 155 6.88 11.72 13.00
CA ILE A 155 6.56 12.71 11.95
C ILE A 155 5.13 13.28 12.08
N PHE A 156 4.33 12.79 13.04
CA PHE A 156 2.97 13.28 13.30
C PHE A 156 2.73 13.67 14.78
N LEU A 157 3.71 14.34 15.40
CA LEU A 157 3.53 15.07 16.66
C LEU A 157 3.85 16.55 16.45
#